data_AF-R6UJF9-F1
#
_entry.id   AF-R6UJF9-F1
#
_cell.length_a   1.000
_cell.length_b   1.000
_cell.length_c   1.000
_cell.angle_alpha   90.00
_cell.angle_beta   90.00
_cell.angle_gamma   90.00
#
_symmetry.space_group_name_H-M   'P 1'
#
loop_
_entity.id
_entity.type
_entity.pdbx_description
1 polymer ?
#
loop_
_entity_poly.entity_id
_entity_poly.type
_entity_poly.pdbx_seq_one_letter_code
_entity_poly.pdbx_strand_id
1 'polypeptide(L)'
;MNEHYPFELPPLSYGYYDLEPHLDGDMIKTHHTVIMQNYVDRLNSLLARFPQYQDWSLKALVAYADTFPPALRKELKNSAGGLYNHYVYFNSVTPGGRMPTQRLMNQIKNTFGNFENMKKALYNSALINFGCGYTWLVCNKSCNLQIINTQRNNTPPLTVVSPVAVIDMWEHSFFQQYVNGRDDYINAWLEVADWSKICEYMACSTALDTLQDQAMQGNIQGNIQNNVQRNQQGNIQNNAQRNQQGNIQGRQ
;
A
#
# COMPACT_ATOMS: atom_id res chain seq x y z
N MET A 1 -2.89 -13.76 -4.87
CA MET A 1 -1.47 -13.75 -5.30
C MET A 1 -0.67 -14.48 -4.24
N ASN A 2 0.41 -15.17 -4.59
CA ASN A 2 1.37 -15.60 -3.57
C ASN A 2 1.86 -14.37 -2.81
N GLU A 3 1.81 -14.45 -1.48
CA GLU A 3 2.26 -13.37 -0.59
C GLU A 3 3.78 -13.34 -0.46
N HIS A 4 4.52 -14.17 -1.20
CA HIS A 4 5.97 -14.31 -1.10
C HIS A 4 6.52 -14.94 -2.39
N TYR A 5 7.85 -14.96 -2.51
CA TYR A 5 8.54 -15.54 -3.65
C TYR A 5 8.33 -17.08 -3.75
N PRO A 6 8.19 -17.65 -4.97
CA PRO A 6 8.03 -16.95 -6.23
C PRO A 6 6.64 -16.31 -6.32
N PHE A 7 6.62 -15.05 -6.75
CA PHE A 7 5.39 -14.34 -7.05
C PHE A 7 4.77 -14.89 -8.33
N GLU A 8 3.45 -14.88 -8.39
CA GLU A 8 2.66 -15.36 -9.54
C GLU A 8 1.73 -14.24 -10.03
N LEU A 9 1.34 -14.30 -11.30
CA LEU A 9 0.34 -13.40 -11.87
C LEU A 9 -1.03 -13.69 -11.21
N PRO A 10 -1.59 -12.74 -10.44
CA PRO A 10 -2.88 -12.96 -9.78
C PRO A 10 -3.99 -13.03 -10.83
N PRO A 11 -4.95 -13.96 -10.74
CA PRO A 11 -6.09 -13.94 -11.65
C PRO A 11 -6.95 -12.69 -11.42
N LEU A 12 -7.56 -12.18 -12.49
CA LEU A 12 -8.59 -11.14 -12.39
C LEU A 12 -9.89 -11.74 -11.83
N SER A 13 -10.64 -10.94 -11.06
CA SER A 13 -11.95 -11.34 -10.52
C SER A 13 -13.10 -11.19 -11.52
N TYR A 14 -12.80 -10.84 -12.76
CA TYR A 14 -13.72 -10.58 -13.86
C TYR A 14 -13.05 -10.98 -15.20
N GLY A 15 -13.85 -11.20 -16.23
CA GLY A 15 -13.38 -11.49 -17.58
C GLY A 15 -12.75 -10.28 -18.24
N TYR A 16 -11.86 -10.51 -19.22
CA TYR A 16 -11.12 -9.43 -19.89
C TYR A 16 -12.03 -8.42 -20.58
N TYR A 17 -13.17 -8.85 -21.12
CA TYR A 17 -14.13 -8.01 -21.87
C TYR A 17 -15.26 -7.47 -20.97
N ASP A 18 -15.28 -7.78 -19.67
CA ASP A 18 -16.40 -7.43 -18.79
C ASP A 18 -16.43 -5.93 -18.40
N LEU A 19 -15.36 -5.18 -18.69
CA LEU A 19 -15.25 -3.74 -18.43
C LEU A 19 -15.68 -2.88 -19.62
N GLU A 20 -16.08 -3.50 -20.74
CA GLU A 20 -16.58 -2.79 -21.90
C GLU A 20 -17.95 -2.12 -21.63
N PRO A 21 -18.25 -0.98 -22.30
CA PRO A 21 -17.45 -0.32 -23.34
C PRO A 21 -16.36 0.62 -22.79
N HIS A 22 -16.19 0.68 -21.46
CA HIS A 22 -15.35 1.67 -20.81
C HIS A 22 -13.86 1.33 -20.85
N LEU A 23 -13.49 0.05 -20.83
CA LEU A 23 -12.11 -0.37 -21.01
C LEU A 23 -12.08 -1.57 -21.94
N ASP A 24 -11.40 -1.41 -23.08
CA ASP A 24 -11.25 -2.41 -24.14
C ASP A 24 -10.67 -3.72 -23.62
N GLY A 25 -11.29 -4.85 -23.98
CA GLY A 25 -10.90 -6.14 -23.42
C GLY A 25 -9.52 -6.62 -23.85
N ASP A 26 -9.09 -6.33 -25.07
CA ASP A 26 -7.74 -6.68 -25.55
C ASP A 26 -6.66 -5.85 -24.85
N MET A 27 -6.95 -4.58 -24.57
CA MET A 27 -6.12 -3.71 -23.74
C MET A 27 -6.00 -4.25 -22.31
N ILE A 28 -7.12 -4.58 -21.65
CA ILE A 28 -7.11 -5.14 -20.29
C ILE A 28 -6.34 -6.47 -20.25
N LYS A 29 -6.54 -7.33 -21.24
CA LYS A 29 -5.80 -8.59 -21.39
C LYS A 29 -4.30 -8.34 -21.53
N THR A 30 -3.87 -7.43 -22.40
CA THR A 30 -2.45 -7.12 -22.60
C THR A 30 -1.83 -6.49 -21.35
N HIS A 31 -2.54 -5.56 -20.70
CA HIS A 31 -2.11 -4.90 -19.46
C HIS A 31 -1.91 -5.94 -18.34
N HIS A 32 -2.76 -6.95 -18.26
CA HIS A 32 -2.64 -8.03 -17.29
C HIS A 32 -1.59 -9.08 -17.68
N THR A 33 -1.75 -9.76 -18.81
CA THR A 33 -0.95 -10.95 -19.15
C THR A 33 0.43 -10.65 -19.70
N VAL A 34 0.69 -9.41 -20.12
CA VAL A 34 2.00 -8.99 -20.64
C VAL A 34 2.65 -8.00 -19.70
N ILE A 35 2.00 -6.87 -19.41
CA ILE A 35 2.64 -5.79 -18.63
C ILE A 35 2.82 -6.19 -17.17
N MET A 36 1.76 -6.66 -16.49
CA MET A 36 1.88 -7.12 -15.10
C MET A 36 2.77 -8.37 -14.97
N GLN A 37 2.67 -9.33 -15.91
CA GLN A 37 3.55 -10.51 -15.97
C GLN A 37 5.04 -10.13 -16.02
N ASN A 38 5.41 -9.13 -16.83
CA ASN A 38 6.79 -8.65 -16.89
C ASN A 38 7.31 -8.16 -15.52
N TYR A 39 6.44 -7.59 -14.67
CA TYR A 39 6.83 -7.19 -13.31
C TYR A 39 6.98 -8.40 -12.37
N VAL A 40 6.14 -9.44 -12.52
CA VAL A 40 6.30 -10.72 -11.83
C VAL A 40 7.67 -11.32 -12.14
N ASP A 41 8.00 -11.45 -13.43
CA ASP A 41 9.25 -12.08 -13.89
C ASP A 41 10.48 -11.31 -13.42
N ARG A 42 10.43 -9.98 -13.51
CA ARG A 42 11.51 -9.10 -13.03
C ARG A 42 11.69 -9.19 -11.52
N LEU A 43 10.61 -9.20 -10.75
CA LEU A 43 10.69 -9.31 -9.29
C LEU A 43 11.24 -10.67 -8.86
N ASN A 44 10.80 -11.75 -9.50
CA ASN A 44 11.31 -13.09 -9.22
C ASN A 44 12.80 -13.21 -9.58
N SER A 45 13.20 -12.69 -10.74
CA SER A 45 14.62 -12.66 -11.15
C SER A 45 15.49 -11.85 -10.19
N LEU A 46 14.95 -10.74 -9.66
CA LEU A 46 15.61 -9.94 -8.63
C LEU A 46 15.79 -10.76 -7.35
N LEU A 47 14.72 -11.33 -6.79
CA LEU A 47 14.72 -12.02 -5.50
C LEU A 47 15.45 -13.37 -5.50
N ALA A 48 15.61 -14.01 -6.67
CA ALA A 48 16.49 -15.17 -6.81
C ALA A 48 17.93 -14.88 -6.36
N ARG A 49 18.38 -13.62 -6.49
CA ARG A 49 19.72 -13.15 -6.07
C ARG A 49 19.77 -12.68 -4.62
N PHE A 50 18.62 -12.59 -3.95
CA PHE A 50 18.51 -12.13 -2.55
C PHE A 50 17.59 -13.04 -1.72
N PRO A 51 18.02 -14.29 -1.40
CA PRO A 51 17.21 -15.26 -0.67
C PRO A 51 16.64 -14.74 0.66
N GLN A 52 17.35 -13.85 1.34
CA GLN A 52 16.93 -13.26 2.62
C GLN A 52 15.65 -12.41 2.54
N TYR A 53 15.18 -12.05 1.34
CA TYR A 53 13.96 -11.28 1.12
C TYR A 53 12.84 -12.10 0.45
N GLN A 54 13.04 -13.40 0.23
CA GLN A 54 12.04 -14.25 -0.45
C GLN A 54 10.77 -14.47 0.40
N ASP A 55 10.91 -14.45 1.73
CA ASP A 55 9.77 -14.54 2.65
C ASP A 55 9.03 -13.21 2.86
N TRP A 56 9.51 -12.12 2.26
CA TRP A 56 8.86 -10.81 2.38
C TRP A 56 7.67 -10.70 1.44
N SER A 57 6.58 -10.12 1.94
CA SER A 57 5.43 -9.83 1.09
C SER A 57 5.68 -8.71 0.10
N LEU A 58 4.92 -8.73 -1.00
CA LEU A 58 4.97 -7.68 -2.01
C LEU A 58 4.78 -6.29 -1.38
N LYS A 59 3.80 -6.18 -0.47
CA LYS A 59 3.55 -4.95 0.28
C LYS A 59 4.75 -4.56 1.15
N ALA A 60 5.38 -5.50 1.84
CA ALA A 60 6.56 -5.23 2.68
C ALA A 60 7.75 -4.77 1.83
N LEU A 61 8.05 -5.47 0.74
CA LEU A 61 9.13 -5.13 -0.21
C LEU A 61 8.99 -3.69 -0.72
N VAL A 62 7.76 -3.27 -1.05
CA VAL A 62 7.46 -1.91 -1.50
C VAL A 62 7.49 -0.90 -0.36
N ALA A 63 6.83 -1.18 0.76
CA ALA A 63 6.70 -0.26 1.89
C ALA A 63 8.05 0.12 2.50
N TYR A 64 9.01 -0.81 2.48
CA TYR A 64 10.35 -0.61 3.01
C TYR A 64 11.42 -0.43 1.94
N ALA A 65 11.07 -0.29 0.66
CA ALA A 65 12.04 -0.18 -0.43
C ALA A 65 13.12 0.91 -0.19
N ASP A 66 12.74 2.03 0.44
CA ASP A 66 13.66 3.13 0.76
C ASP A 66 14.71 2.81 1.84
N THR A 67 14.58 1.71 2.58
CA THR A 67 15.58 1.27 3.56
C THR A 67 16.70 0.44 2.91
N PHE A 68 16.54 0.00 1.66
CA PHE A 68 17.52 -0.83 0.95
C PHE A 68 18.63 0.02 0.32
N PRO A 69 19.81 -0.57 0.02
CA PRO A 69 20.89 0.10 -0.71
C PRO A 69 20.42 0.65 -2.07
N PRO A 70 21.03 1.73 -2.59
CA PRO A 70 20.49 2.46 -3.75
C PRO A 70 20.18 1.62 -4.99
N ALA A 71 21.05 0.68 -5.35
CA ALA A 71 20.84 -0.19 -6.52
C ALA A 71 19.62 -1.11 -6.32
N LEU A 72 19.57 -1.83 -5.20
CA LEU A 72 18.46 -2.73 -4.86
C LEU A 72 17.14 -1.96 -4.68
N ARG A 73 17.18 -0.81 -4.01
CA ARG A 73 16.03 0.10 -3.87
C ARG A 73 15.41 0.45 -5.22
N LYS A 74 16.23 0.85 -6.20
CA LYS A 74 15.76 1.21 -7.54
C LYS A 74 15.10 0.01 -8.23
N GLU A 75 15.72 -1.16 -8.16
CA GLU A 75 15.16 -2.37 -8.77
C GLU A 75 13.86 -2.83 -8.09
N LEU A 76 13.77 -2.76 -6.76
CA LEU A 76 12.54 -3.05 -6.00
C LEU A 76 11.43 -2.06 -6.35
N LYS A 77 11.70 -0.75 -6.34
CA LYS A 77 10.70 0.27 -6.72
C LYS A 77 10.17 0.06 -8.13
N ASN A 78 11.03 -0.37 -9.07
CA ASN A 78 10.58 -0.62 -10.44
C ASN A 78 9.80 -1.93 -10.59
N SER A 79 10.28 -3.02 -10.00
CA SER A 79 9.68 -4.37 -10.16
C SER A 79 8.53 -4.60 -9.18
N ALA A 80 8.79 -4.60 -7.88
CA ALA A 80 7.77 -4.74 -6.84
C ALA A 80 6.75 -3.61 -6.87
N GLY A 81 7.19 -2.36 -7.10
CA GLY A 81 6.28 -1.23 -7.24
C GLY A 81 5.36 -1.37 -8.46
N GLY A 82 5.90 -1.80 -9.61
CA GLY A 82 5.10 -2.07 -10.81
C GLY A 82 4.05 -3.15 -10.56
N LEU A 83 4.45 -4.27 -9.96
CA LEU A 83 3.54 -5.38 -9.64
C LEU A 83 2.46 -4.97 -8.64
N TYR A 84 2.83 -4.26 -7.57
CA TYR A 84 1.89 -3.75 -6.57
C TYR A 84 0.88 -2.77 -7.18
N ASN A 85 1.35 -1.84 -8.02
CA ASN A 85 0.47 -0.85 -8.63
C ASN A 85 -0.57 -1.49 -9.56
N HIS A 86 -0.16 -2.48 -10.36
CA HIS A 86 -1.09 -3.22 -11.22
C HIS A 86 -2.06 -4.07 -10.41
N TYR A 87 -1.59 -4.70 -9.33
CA TYR A 87 -2.46 -5.43 -8.41
C TYR A 87 -3.55 -4.53 -7.85
N VAL A 88 -3.20 -3.33 -7.37
CA VAL A 88 -4.20 -2.38 -6.87
C VAL A 88 -5.09 -1.86 -8.00
N TYR A 89 -4.56 -1.58 -9.18
CA TYR A 89 -5.34 -1.11 -10.35
C TYR A 89 -6.45 -2.08 -10.74
N PHE A 90 -6.12 -3.36 -10.95
CA PHE A 90 -7.11 -4.38 -11.31
C PHE A 90 -8.10 -4.66 -10.17
N ASN A 91 -7.74 -4.39 -8.91
CA ASN A 91 -8.67 -4.46 -7.79
C ASN A 91 -9.46 -3.15 -7.55
N SER A 92 -9.18 -2.09 -8.32
CA SER A 92 -9.85 -0.79 -8.24
C SER A 92 -10.97 -0.65 -9.26
N VAL A 93 -11.16 -1.63 -10.15
CA VAL A 93 -12.20 -1.64 -11.19
C VAL A 93 -13.01 -2.93 -11.14
N THR A 94 -14.24 -2.89 -11.63
CA THR A 94 -15.16 -4.03 -11.69
C THR A 94 -16.25 -3.79 -12.73
N PRO A 95 -16.85 -4.84 -13.31
CA PRO A 95 -17.95 -4.69 -14.27
C PRO A 95 -19.12 -3.88 -13.70
N GLY A 96 -19.48 -2.81 -14.41
CA GLY A 96 -20.54 -1.86 -14.05
C GLY A 96 -20.24 -0.96 -12.85
N GLY A 97 -19.00 -0.94 -12.35
CA GLY A 97 -18.60 -0.15 -11.17
C GLY A 97 -19.32 -0.56 -9.89
N ARG A 98 -18.93 0.03 -8.75
CA ARG A 98 -19.64 -0.16 -7.48
C ARG A 98 -19.65 1.13 -6.67
N MET A 99 -20.77 1.45 -6.05
CA MET A 99 -20.89 2.64 -5.20
C MET A 99 -20.08 2.50 -3.89
N PRO A 100 -19.65 3.63 -3.28
CA PRO A 100 -18.97 3.60 -2.00
C PRO A 100 -19.80 2.90 -0.93
N THR A 101 -19.14 2.09 -0.10
CA THR A 101 -19.76 1.61 1.15
C THR A 101 -20.18 2.81 2.01
N GLN A 102 -21.13 2.62 2.92
CA GLN A 102 -21.56 3.70 3.82
C GLN A 102 -20.38 4.33 4.60
N ARG A 103 -19.41 3.49 5.00
CA ARG A 103 -18.21 3.95 5.71
C ARG A 103 -17.33 4.83 4.83
N LEU A 104 -17.04 4.40 3.60
CA LEU A 104 -16.26 5.20 2.66
C LEU A 104 -17.02 6.48 2.27
N MET A 105 -18.33 6.38 2.04
CA MET A 105 -19.19 7.53 1.71
C MET A 105 -19.16 8.61 2.80
N ASN A 106 -19.15 8.23 4.08
CA ASN A 106 -19.03 9.19 5.18
C ASN A 106 -17.68 9.92 5.15
N GLN A 107 -16.57 9.21 4.92
CA GLN A 107 -15.26 9.84 4.82
C GLN A 107 -15.16 10.74 3.57
N ILE A 108 -15.76 10.32 2.46
CA ILE A 108 -15.87 11.14 1.26
C ILE A 108 -16.61 12.44 1.54
N LYS A 109 -17.75 12.39 2.25
CA LYS A 109 -18.49 13.59 2.65
C LYS A 109 -17.67 14.50 3.57
N ASN A 110 -16.94 13.92 4.52
CA ASN A 110 -16.10 14.69 5.44
C ASN A 110 -14.93 15.40 4.74
N THR A 111 -14.29 14.74 3.77
CA THR A 111 -13.10 15.28 3.09
C THR A 111 -13.45 16.15 1.87
N PHE A 112 -14.39 15.71 1.04
CA PHE A 112 -14.70 16.32 -0.26
C PHE A 112 -16.09 16.98 -0.31
N GLY A 113 -16.88 16.88 0.77
CA GLY A 113 -18.26 17.34 0.84
C GLY A 113 -19.27 16.34 0.26
N ASN A 114 -18.97 15.75 -0.91
CA ASN A 114 -19.78 14.71 -1.53
C ASN A 114 -18.97 13.85 -2.51
N PHE A 115 -19.59 12.79 -3.04
CA PHE A 115 -18.97 11.84 -3.95
C PHE A 115 -18.59 12.44 -5.30
N GLU A 116 -19.42 13.32 -5.86
CA GLU A 116 -19.12 13.99 -7.13
C GLU A 116 -17.91 14.91 -7.02
N ASN A 117 -17.75 15.61 -5.90
CA ASN A 117 -16.57 16.42 -5.63
C ASN A 117 -15.30 15.58 -5.49
N MET A 118 -15.40 14.39 -4.88
CA MET A 118 -14.28 13.45 -4.83
C MET A 118 -13.88 12.99 -6.24
N LYS A 119 -14.85 12.54 -7.06
CA LYS A 119 -14.59 12.15 -8.46
C LYS A 119 -13.96 13.30 -9.25
N LYS A 120 -14.47 14.54 -9.13
CA LYS A 120 -13.89 15.73 -9.77
C LYS A 120 -12.46 16.01 -9.31
N ALA A 121 -12.19 15.91 -8.02
CA ALA A 121 -10.85 16.11 -7.49
C ALA A 121 -9.88 15.03 -7.99
N LEU A 122 -10.31 13.78 -8.02
CA LEU A 122 -9.53 12.66 -8.53
C LEU A 122 -9.24 12.80 -10.02
N TYR A 123 -10.28 13.13 -10.80
CA TYR A 123 -10.20 13.44 -12.21
C TYR A 123 -9.17 14.54 -12.48
N ASN A 124 -9.30 15.69 -11.80
CA ASN A 124 -8.40 16.83 -11.99
C ASN A 124 -6.95 16.46 -11.66
N SER A 125 -6.72 15.71 -10.57
CA SER A 125 -5.39 15.23 -10.19
C SER A 125 -4.80 14.27 -11.22
N ALA A 126 -5.62 13.38 -11.78
CA ALA A 126 -5.21 12.43 -12.80
C ALA A 126 -4.86 13.11 -14.12
N LEU A 127 -5.64 14.10 -14.53
CA LEU A 127 -5.43 14.84 -15.77
C LEU A 127 -4.08 15.58 -15.76
N ILE A 128 -3.71 16.19 -14.63
CA ILE A 128 -2.45 16.93 -14.47
C ILE A 128 -1.25 16.05 -14.10
N ASN A 129 -1.43 14.74 -13.93
CA ASN A 129 -0.34 13.82 -13.61
C ASN A 129 0.47 13.50 -14.87
N PHE A 130 1.25 14.47 -15.36
CA PHE A 130 1.97 14.34 -16.62
C PHE A 130 3.07 13.27 -16.57
N GLY A 131 3.31 12.64 -17.72
CA GLY A 131 4.28 11.56 -17.87
C GLY A 131 3.68 10.20 -17.54
N CYS A 132 4.53 9.30 -17.05
CA CYS A 132 4.13 7.96 -16.63
C CYS A 132 3.96 7.92 -15.11
N GLY A 133 2.85 7.40 -14.62
CA GLY A 133 2.56 7.43 -13.19
C GLY A 133 1.18 6.90 -12.83
N TYR A 134 0.79 7.16 -11.59
CA TYR A 134 -0.44 6.68 -10.99
C TYR A 134 -1.10 7.77 -10.15
N THR A 135 -2.42 7.81 -10.16
CA THR A 135 -3.23 8.73 -9.34
C THR A 135 -4.03 7.94 -8.35
N TRP A 136 -3.84 8.22 -7.07
CA TRP A 136 -4.33 7.38 -5.97
C TRP A 136 -5.37 8.14 -5.16
N LEU A 137 -6.48 7.47 -4.83
CA LEU A 137 -7.22 7.79 -3.62
C LEU A 137 -6.64 6.93 -2.49
N VAL A 138 -6.16 7.56 -1.44
CA VAL A 138 -5.59 6.87 -0.27
C VAL A 138 -6.30 7.31 1.00
N CYS A 139 -6.17 6.50 2.05
CA CYS A 139 -6.54 6.91 3.40
C CYS A 139 -5.33 6.85 4.33
N ASN A 140 -5.19 7.83 5.22
CA ASN A 140 -4.18 7.79 6.27
C ASN A 140 -4.68 7.04 7.52
N LYS A 141 -3.80 6.88 8.52
CA LYS A 141 -4.12 6.19 9.78
C LYS A 141 -5.27 6.85 10.57
N SER A 142 -5.54 8.13 10.35
CA SER A 142 -6.68 8.85 10.94
C SER A 142 -7.97 8.69 10.11
N CYS A 143 -8.00 7.78 9.13
CA CYS A 143 -9.09 7.56 8.19
C CYS A 143 -9.42 8.76 7.28
N ASN A 144 -8.56 9.78 7.21
CA ASN A 144 -8.76 10.90 6.30
C ASN A 144 -8.36 10.50 4.88
N LEU A 145 -9.20 10.86 3.90
CA LEU A 145 -8.93 10.62 2.50
C LEU A 145 -8.00 11.68 1.92
N GLN A 146 -7.14 11.26 1.00
CA GLN A 146 -6.21 12.13 0.28
C GLN A 146 -6.06 11.63 -1.15
N ILE A 147 -5.80 12.56 -2.07
CA ILE A 147 -5.43 12.23 -3.44
C ILE A 147 -3.94 12.50 -3.61
N ILE A 148 -3.20 11.52 -4.14
CA ILE A 148 -1.75 11.58 -4.30
C ILE A 148 -1.40 11.12 -5.72
N ASN A 149 -0.45 11.80 -6.35
CA ASN A 149 0.14 11.35 -7.61
C ASN A 149 1.51 10.73 -7.35
N THR A 150 1.80 9.59 -7.97
CA THR A 150 3.13 9.01 -8.01
C THR A 150 3.62 8.90 -9.44
N GLN A 151 4.94 8.99 -9.60
CA GLN A 151 5.62 8.97 -10.90
C GLN A 151 6.30 7.63 -11.12
N ARG A 152 6.33 7.16 -12.37
CA ARG A 152 6.81 5.83 -12.77
C ARG A 152 6.10 4.74 -11.94
N ASN A 153 6.86 3.79 -11.41
CA ASN A 153 6.36 2.69 -10.57
C ASN A 153 6.46 2.97 -9.07
N ASN A 154 6.65 4.24 -8.67
CA ASN A 154 6.59 4.58 -7.26
C ASN A 154 5.19 4.34 -6.71
N THR A 155 5.14 3.99 -5.43
CA THR A 155 3.90 3.76 -4.69
C THR A 155 3.69 4.88 -3.67
N PRO A 156 2.47 5.07 -3.14
CA PRO A 156 2.25 5.90 -1.97
C PRO A 156 3.10 5.39 -0.80
N PRO A 157 3.40 6.22 0.22
CA PRO A 157 4.16 5.77 1.39
C PRO A 157 3.31 4.82 2.25
N LEU A 158 3.34 3.53 1.89
CA LEU A 158 2.44 2.48 2.42
C LEU A 158 2.53 2.26 3.93
N THR A 159 3.56 2.79 4.59
CA THR A 159 3.73 2.77 6.05
C THR A 159 2.83 3.77 6.79
N VAL A 160 2.29 4.77 6.08
CA VAL A 160 1.47 5.85 6.65
C VAL A 160 0.14 6.06 5.95
N VAL A 161 0.00 5.61 4.70
CA VAL A 161 -1.27 5.60 3.96
C VAL A 161 -1.57 4.21 3.41
N SER A 162 -2.85 3.89 3.22
CA SER A 162 -3.30 2.70 2.52
C SER A 162 -4.10 3.12 1.27
N PRO A 163 -3.85 2.52 0.09
CA PRO A 163 -4.65 2.76 -1.09
C PRO A 163 -6.12 2.38 -0.91
N VAL A 164 -7.01 3.15 -1.52
CA VAL A 164 -8.43 2.84 -1.72
C VAL A 164 -8.65 2.43 -3.17
N ALA A 165 -8.18 3.27 -4.10
CA ALA A 165 -8.30 3.06 -5.54
C ALA A 165 -7.13 3.74 -6.27
N VAL A 166 -6.82 3.28 -7.48
CA VAL A 166 -5.77 3.86 -8.32
C VAL A 166 -6.15 3.90 -9.80
N ILE A 167 -5.80 5.00 -10.44
CA ILE A 167 -5.83 5.16 -11.91
C ILE A 167 -4.39 5.00 -12.42
N ASP A 168 -4.18 4.08 -13.36
CA ASP A 168 -2.91 3.94 -14.09
C ASP A 168 -2.86 5.03 -15.17
N MET A 169 -1.90 5.94 -15.11
CA MET A 169 -1.77 7.04 -16.08
C MET A 169 -0.66 6.76 -17.11
N TRP A 170 -0.15 5.53 -17.19
CA TRP A 170 0.74 5.13 -18.28
C TRP A 170 -0.03 4.97 -19.58
N GLU A 171 0.56 5.36 -20.71
CA GLU A 171 -0.08 5.27 -22.03
C GLU A 171 -0.54 3.85 -22.39
N HIS A 172 0.15 2.80 -21.92
CA HIS A 172 -0.28 1.41 -22.15
C HIS A 172 -1.67 1.09 -21.57
N SER A 173 -2.16 1.86 -20.62
CA SER A 173 -3.44 1.63 -19.95
C SER A 173 -4.63 2.24 -20.71
N PHE A 174 -4.39 3.05 -21.74
CA PHE A 174 -5.47 3.77 -22.43
C PHE A 174 -5.23 4.01 -23.93
N PHE A 175 -3.99 4.04 -24.42
CA PHE A 175 -3.67 4.50 -25.77
C PHE A 175 -4.33 3.66 -26.87
N GLN A 176 -4.54 2.36 -26.63
CA GLN A 176 -5.19 1.47 -27.59
C GLN A 176 -6.63 1.90 -27.93
N GLN A 177 -7.38 2.37 -26.94
CA GLN A 177 -8.79 2.77 -27.10
C GLN A 177 -8.95 4.29 -27.23
N TYR A 178 -8.20 5.06 -26.46
CA TYR A 178 -8.36 6.51 -26.31
C TYR A 178 -7.30 7.32 -27.04
N VAL A 179 -6.26 6.68 -27.57
CA VAL A 179 -5.12 7.36 -28.22
C VAL A 179 -4.52 8.41 -27.27
N ASN A 180 -4.72 9.71 -27.53
CA ASN A 180 -4.24 10.81 -26.70
C ASN A 180 -5.33 11.39 -25.76
N GLY A 181 -6.53 10.82 -25.76
CA GLY A 181 -7.69 11.22 -24.95
C GLY A 181 -7.58 10.79 -23.49
N ARG A 182 -6.66 11.41 -22.72
CA ARG A 182 -6.55 11.17 -21.27
C ARG A 182 -7.84 11.50 -20.53
N ASP A 183 -8.53 12.54 -20.96
CA ASP A 183 -9.83 12.95 -20.41
C ASP A 183 -10.85 11.82 -20.53
N ASP A 184 -11.04 11.31 -21.75
CA ASP A 184 -11.98 10.21 -22.04
C ASP A 184 -11.64 8.94 -21.26
N TYR A 185 -10.35 8.59 -21.15
CA TYR A 185 -9.90 7.46 -20.35
C TYR A 185 -10.24 7.62 -18.87
N ILE A 186 -9.96 8.76 -18.27
CA ILE A 186 -10.23 8.98 -16.83
C ILE A 186 -11.73 8.90 -16.57
N ASN A 187 -12.55 9.50 -17.43
CA ASN A 187 -14.01 9.41 -17.32
C ASN A 187 -14.50 7.98 -17.46
N ALA A 188 -13.99 7.22 -18.43
CA ALA A 188 -14.35 5.82 -18.61
C ALA A 188 -13.92 4.94 -17.42
N TRP A 189 -12.72 5.17 -16.87
CA TRP A 189 -12.27 4.48 -15.67
C TRP A 189 -13.18 4.75 -14.47
N LEU A 190 -13.68 5.98 -14.31
CA LEU A 190 -14.60 6.35 -13.22
C LEU A 190 -15.95 5.60 -13.29
N GLU A 191 -16.40 5.19 -14.47
CA GLU A 191 -17.63 4.41 -14.66
C GLU A 191 -17.50 2.96 -14.20
N VAL A 192 -16.30 2.37 -14.29
CA VAL A 192 -16.02 0.99 -13.87
C VAL A 192 -15.30 0.89 -12.52
N ALA A 193 -15.06 2.01 -11.85
CA ALA A 193 -14.38 2.04 -10.57
C ALA A 193 -15.16 1.28 -9.48
N ASP A 194 -14.44 0.43 -8.73
CA ASP A 194 -14.97 -0.31 -7.60
C ASP A 194 -14.76 0.46 -6.29
N TRP A 195 -15.76 1.25 -5.89
CA TRP A 195 -15.73 1.97 -4.62
C TRP A 195 -16.20 1.13 -3.42
N SER A 196 -16.51 -0.16 -3.62
CA SER A 196 -16.90 -1.04 -2.51
C SER A 196 -15.71 -1.38 -1.59
N LYS A 197 -14.48 -1.19 -2.09
CA LYS A 197 -13.26 -1.41 -1.32
C LYS A 197 -13.13 -0.36 -0.22
N ILE A 198 -12.87 -0.83 1.00
CA ILE A 198 -12.47 0.02 2.12
C ILE A 198 -10.96 -0.06 2.27
N CYS A 199 -10.32 1.08 2.51
CA CYS A 199 -8.92 1.14 2.90
C CYS A 199 -8.69 0.34 4.20
N GLU A 200 -7.52 -0.27 4.37
CA GLU A 200 -7.18 -1.13 5.53
C GLU A 200 -7.43 -0.43 6.88
N TYR A 201 -7.08 0.86 6.99
CA TYR A 201 -7.34 1.64 8.20
C TYR A 201 -8.82 1.96 8.41
N MET A 202 -9.60 1.99 7.33
CA MET A 202 -11.06 2.03 7.37
C MET A 202 -11.69 0.65 7.60
N ALA A 203 -10.95 -0.35 8.07
CA ALA A 203 -11.54 -1.52 8.73
C ALA A 203 -11.57 -1.37 10.26
N CYS A 204 -10.64 -0.61 10.84
CA CYS A 204 -10.30 -0.62 12.29
C CYS A 204 -10.87 0.54 13.14
N SER A 205 -11.97 1.17 12.72
CA SER A 205 -12.55 2.33 13.42
C SER A 205 -14.03 2.09 13.64
N THR A 206 -14.33 1.22 14.59
CA THR A 206 -15.60 1.34 15.31
C THR A 206 -15.39 2.30 16.48
N ALA A 207 -16.41 3.05 16.87
CA ALA A 207 -16.32 4.12 17.87
C ALA A 207 -15.93 3.65 19.29
N LEU A 208 -15.62 2.36 19.50
CA LEU A 208 -15.07 1.83 20.75
C LEU A 208 -13.53 1.78 20.77
N ASP A 209 -12.86 1.80 19.62
CA ASP A 209 -11.43 1.45 19.53
C ASP A 209 -10.50 2.57 20.04
N THR A 210 -10.96 3.83 20.04
CA THR A 210 -10.14 4.97 20.47
C THR A 210 -9.89 5.00 21.98
N LEU A 211 -10.77 4.37 22.78
CA LEU A 211 -10.62 4.29 24.24
C LEU A 211 -9.76 3.09 24.66
N GLN A 212 -9.76 2.00 23.89
CA GLN A 212 -8.92 0.83 24.16
C GLN A 212 -7.47 1.05 23.70
N ASP A 213 -7.24 1.76 22.59
CA ASP A 213 -5.87 2.08 22.15
C ASP A 213 -5.15 3.05 23.09
N GLN A 214 -5.87 4.01 23.69
CA GLN A 214 -5.31 4.88 24.73
C GLN A 214 -4.98 4.09 26.01
N ALA A 215 -5.81 3.12 26.39
CA ALA A 215 -5.56 2.24 27.53
C ALA A 215 -4.39 1.26 27.28
N MET A 216 -4.26 0.75 26.05
CA MET A 216 -3.19 -0.15 25.62
C MET A 216 -1.84 0.57 25.52
N GLN A 217 -1.80 1.78 24.93
CA GLN A 217 -0.59 2.60 24.87
C GLN A 217 -0.11 3.05 26.27
N GLY A 218 -1.05 3.39 27.17
CA GLY A 218 -0.74 3.68 28.57
C GLY A 218 -0.13 2.47 29.32
N ASN A 219 -0.69 1.27 29.10
CA ASN A 219 -0.18 0.03 29.70
C ASN A 219 1.19 -0.39 29.14
N ILE A 220 1.45 -0.18 27.85
CA ILE A 220 2.74 -0.48 27.23
C ILE A 220 3.83 0.47 27.76
N GLN A 221 3.56 1.77 27.84
CA GLN A 221 4.50 2.73 28.43
C GLN A 221 4.77 2.46 29.91
N GLY A 222 3.75 2.11 30.70
CA GLY A 222 3.90 1.72 32.10
C GLY A 222 4.72 0.45 32.30
N ASN A 223 4.53 -0.57 31.44
CA ASN A 223 5.31 -1.82 31.50
C ASN A 223 6.76 -1.64 31.07
N ILE A 224 7.04 -0.77 30.09
CA ILE A 224 8.41 -0.44 29.68
C ILE A 224 9.15 0.28 30.82
N GLN A 225 8.52 1.26 31.48
CA GLN A 225 9.13 1.97 32.62
C GLN A 225 9.41 1.03 33.81
N ASN A 226 8.48 0.13 34.12
CA ASN A 226 8.65 -0.85 35.20
C ASN A 226 9.77 -1.86 34.92
N ASN A 227 9.92 -2.33 33.67
CA ASN A 227 10.99 -3.25 33.30
C ASN A 227 12.37 -2.57 33.31
N VAL A 228 12.46 -1.30 32.91
CA VAL A 228 13.70 -0.53 33.01
C VAL A 228 14.12 -0.35 34.48
N GLN A 229 13.18 -0.04 35.38
CA GLN A 229 13.48 0.07 36.82
C GLN A 229 13.92 -1.26 37.46
N ARG A 230 13.25 -2.38 37.14
CA ARG A 230 13.65 -3.70 37.65
C ARG A 230 15.03 -4.12 37.16
N ASN A 231 15.36 -3.85 35.90
CA ASN A 231 16.68 -4.17 35.36
C ASN A 231 17.79 -3.31 35.97
N GLN A 232 17.50 -2.05 36.32
CA GLN A 232 18.44 -1.20 37.06
C GLN A 232 18.66 -1.70 38.49
N GLN A 233 17.60 -2.09 39.21
CA GLN A 233 17.70 -2.64 40.57
C GLN A 233 18.42 -4.00 40.59
N GLY A 234 18.14 -4.90 39.63
CA GLY A 234 18.82 -6.19 39.51
C GLY A 234 20.32 -6.06 39.21
N ASN A 235 20.71 -5.08 38.39
CA ASN A 235 22.12 -4.78 38.14
C ASN A 235 22.84 -4.21 39.37
N ILE A 236 22.16 -3.39 40.19
CA ILE A 236 22.72 -2.87 41.43
C ILE A 236 22.94 -4.00 42.45
N GLN A 237 21.97 -4.92 42.60
CA GLN A 237 22.10 -6.06 43.51
C GLN A 237 23.19 -7.06 43.07
N ASN A 238 23.29 -7.35 41.76
CA ASN A 238 24.34 -8.22 41.24
C ASN A 238 25.74 -7.61 41.38
N ASN A 239 25.88 -6.29 41.21
CA ASN A 239 27.16 -5.60 41.44
C ASN A 239 27.52 -5.55 42.93
N ALA A 240 26.54 -5.41 43.83
CA ALA A 240 26.78 -5.48 45.27
C ALA A 240 27.24 -6.88 45.72
N GLN A 241 26.67 -7.96 45.16
CA GLN A 241 27.08 -9.33 45.46
C GLN A 241 28.47 -9.67 44.90
N ARG A 242 28.82 -9.19 43.70
CA ARG A 242 30.18 -9.35 43.15
C ARG A 242 31.24 -8.61 43.97
N ASN A 243 30.93 -7.42 44.49
CA ASN A 243 31.84 -6.68 45.36
C ASN A 243 32.00 -7.34 46.74
N GLN A 244 30.98 -8.04 47.25
CA GLN A 244 31.11 -8.81 48.49
C GLN A 244 31.93 -10.09 48.30
N GLN A 245 31.82 -10.77 47.16
CA GLN A 245 32.63 -11.96 46.85
C GLN A 245 34.10 -11.63 46.53
N GLY A 246 34.36 -10.49 45.88
CA GLY A 246 35.72 -10.01 45.62
C GLY A 246 36.50 -9.60 46.87
N ASN A 247 35.82 -9.26 47.97
CA ASN A 247 36.47 -8.86 49.23
C ASN A 247 36.83 -10.04 50.14
N ILE A 248 36.38 -11.26 49.81
CA ILE A 248 36.68 -12.48 50.57
C ILE A 248 37.95 -13.18 50.05
N GLN A 249 38.38 -12.90 48.82
CA GLN A 249 39.60 -13.47 48.23
C GLN A 249 40.88 -12.63 48.46
N GLY A 250 40.80 -11.53 49.21
CA GLY A 250 41.94 -10.64 49.51
C GLY A 250 42.52 -10.72 50.92
N ARG A 251 42.12 -11.70 51.74
CA ARG A 251 42.68 -11.94 53.08
C ARG A 251 43.13 -13.39 53.23
N GLN A 252 44.22 -13.73 52.55
CA GLN A 252 45.21 -14.72 53.00
C GLN A 252 46.60 -14.20 52.62
#